data_AF-A0A7J3A942-F1
#
_entry.id   AF-A0A7J3A942-F1
#
_cell.length_a   1.000
_cell.length_b   1.000
_cell.length_c   1.000
_cell.angle_alpha   90.00
_cell.angle_beta   90.00
_cell.angle_gamma   90.00
#
_symmetry.space_group_name_H-M   'P 1'
#
loop_
_entity.id
_entity.type
_entity.pdbx_description
1 polymer ?
#
loop_
_entity_poly.entity_id
_entity_poly.type
_entity_poly.pdbx_seq_one_letter_code
_entity_poly.pdbx_strand_id
1 'polypeptide(L)'
;VAPPKTRPASEALIRRILAGKPLPTINTLVDAYNLASILSEVALAAFDEDKIQSKEVIMRTAKKGETFLGIGMKEPITLQGGEIVLEDSSNLIAVYPYRDAERSKVTEQTRNVALLACGVPRISKDKLLQAADLAVKYVTRFCGGSEC
;
A
#
# COMPACT_ATOMS: atom_id res chain seq x y z
N VAL A 1 21.17 0.59 12.41
CA VAL A 1 20.53 1.10 11.18
C VAL A 1 19.57 2.19 11.59
N ALA A 2 19.76 3.42 11.12
CA ALA A 2 18.79 4.48 11.37
C ALA A 2 17.47 4.10 10.69
N PRO A 3 16.29 4.35 11.30
CA PRO A 3 15.03 4.03 10.66
C PRO A 3 14.94 4.79 9.33
N PRO A 4 14.31 4.20 8.29
CA PRO A 4 13.95 4.95 7.10
C PRO A 4 13.26 6.26 7.53
N LYS A 5 13.72 7.40 7.02
CA LYS A 5 13.08 8.69 7.32
C LYS A 5 11.64 8.74 6.81
N THR A 6 11.27 7.82 5.92
CA THR A 6 9.97 7.71 5.26
C THR A 6 9.06 6.74 6.02
N ARG A 7 7.92 7.26 6.48
CA ARG A 7 6.92 6.55 7.30
C ARG A 7 5.84 5.94 6.42
N PRO A 8 5.13 4.90 6.88
CA PRO A 8 3.94 4.39 6.19
C PRO A 8 2.81 5.41 6.14
N ALA A 9 1.90 5.23 5.18
CA ALA A 9 0.72 6.08 5.02
C ALA A 9 -0.15 6.12 6.30
N SER A 10 -0.35 4.98 6.96
CA SER A 10 -1.14 4.88 8.19
C SER A 10 -0.63 5.82 9.31
N GLU A 11 0.68 5.83 9.57
CA GLU A 11 1.28 6.74 10.57
C GLU A 11 1.09 8.21 10.16
N ALA A 12 1.30 8.54 8.88
CA ALA A 12 1.13 9.89 8.39
C ALA A 12 -0.32 10.40 8.57
N LEU A 13 -1.30 9.54 8.30
CA LEU A 13 -2.73 9.86 8.45
C LEU A 13 -3.12 10.01 9.93
N ILE A 14 -2.69 9.10 10.81
CA ILE A 14 -2.93 9.19 12.26
C ILE A 14 -2.37 10.50 12.82
N ARG A 15 -1.15 10.89 12.43
CA ARG A 15 -0.55 12.16 12.88
C ARG A 15 -1.32 13.39 12.39
N ARG A 16 -1.94 13.34 11.20
CA ARG A 16 -2.80 14.43 10.74
C ARG A 16 -4.00 14.60 11.65
N ILE A 17 -4.66 13.49 12.02
CA ILE A 17 -5.79 13.49 12.96
C ILE A 17 -5.37 14.09 14.30
N LEU A 18 -4.26 13.62 14.87
CA LEU A 18 -3.73 14.13 16.15
C LEU A 18 -3.36 15.61 16.10
N ALA A 19 -2.99 16.12 14.92
CA ALA A 19 -2.68 17.52 14.70
C ALA A 19 -3.93 18.38 14.35
N GLY A 20 -5.14 17.82 14.42
CA GLY A 20 -6.38 18.51 14.04
C GLY A 20 -6.47 18.86 12.55
N LYS A 21 -5.70 18.18 11.70
CA LYS A 21 -5.69 18.42 10.25
C LYS A 21 -6.69 17.49 9.56
N PRO A 22 -7.38 17.96 8.51
CA PRO A 22 -8.28 17.11 7.75
C PRO A 22 -7.52 15.96 7.08
N LEU A 23 -8.17 14.81 6.93
CA LEU A 23 -7.66 13.73 6.10
C LEU A 23 -7.71 14.14 4.63
N PRO A 24 -6.72 13.73 3.80
CA PRO A 24 -6.84 13.86 2.36
C PRO A 24 -7.99 12.97 1.85
N THR A 25 -8.65 13.43 0.80
CA THR A 25 -9.66 12.66 0.05
C THR A 25 -9.11 12.39 -1.34
N ILE A 26 -9.02 11.12 -1.74
CA ILE A 26 -8.43 10.71 -3.02
C ILE A 26 -9.52 10.13 -3.93
N ASN A 27 -10.11 9.02 -3.51
CA ASN A 27 -11.31 8.43 -4.09
C ASN A 27 -11.90 7.47 -3.05
N THR A 28 -13.14 7.01 -3.26
CA THR A 28 -13.86 6.19 -2.28
C THR A 28 -13.09 4.94 -1.85
N LEU A 29 -12.42 4.26 -2.78
CA LEU A 29 -11.68 3.03 -2.48
C LEU A 29 -10.43 3.33 -1.65
N VAL A 30 -9.66 4.33 -2.07
CA VAL A 30 -8.44 4.75 -1.38
C VAL A 30 -8.76 5.26 0.03
N ASP A 31 -9.81 6.06 0.17
CA ASP A 31 -10.24 6.61 1.44
C ASP A 31 -10.78 5.49 2.37
N ALA A 32 -11.45 4.47 1.83
CA ALA A 32 -11.96 3.33 2.58
C ALA A 32 -10.84 2.47 3.19
N TYR A 33 -9.85 2.05 2.40
CA TYR A 33 -8.74 1.26 2.96
C TYR A 33 -7.83 2.12 3.85
N ASN A 34 -7.68 3.42 3.55
CA ASN A 34 -6.94 4.33 4.43
C ASN A 34 -7.62 4.44 5.80
N LEU A 35 -8.96 4.51 5.86
CA LEU A 35 -9.69 4.46 7.11
C LEU A 35 -9.43 3.16 7.89
N ALA A 36 -9.41 2.01 7.21
CA ALA A 36 -9.04 0.73 7.83
C ALA A 36 -7.60 0.74 8.36
N SER A 37 -6.65 1.32 7.61
CA SER A 37 -5.24 1.42 8.01
C SER A 37 -5.05 2.31 9.26
N ILE A 38 -5.84 3.39 9.38
CA ILE A 38 -5.83 4.28 10.53
C ILE A 38 -6.33 3.54 11.78
N LEU A 39 -7.45 2.83 11.67
CA LEU A 39 -8.09 2.16 12.81
C LEU A 39 -7.34 0.90 13.26
N SER A 40 -6.75 0.16 12.32
CA SER A 40 -5.96 -1.04 12.63
C SER A 40 -4.51 -0.72 13.00
N GLU A 41 -4.03 0.49 12.68
CA GLU A 41 -2.63 0.91 12.79
C GLU A 41 -1.67 0.04 11.94
N VAL A 42 -2.19 -0.71 10.98
CA VAL A 42 -1.42 -1.56 10.06
C VAL A 42 -1.22 -0.82 8.75
N ALA A 43 -0.02 -0.92 8.18
CA ALA A 43 0.25 -0.42 6.85
C ALA A 43 -0.49 -1.28 5.82
N LEU A 44 -1.41 -0.67 5.11
CA LEU A 44 -2.17 -1.27 4.02
C LEU A 44 -1.79 -0.64 2.69
N ALA A 45 -1.76 -1.45 1.64
CA ALA A 45 -1.65 -1.01 0.26
C ALA A 45 -2.77 -1.63 -0.57
N ALA A 46 -3.13 -0.95 -1.66
CA ALA A 46 -4.12 -1.41 -2.61
C ALA A 46 -3.57 -1.26 -4.03
N PHE A 47 -3.71 -2.31 -4.83
CA PHE A 47 -3.25 -2.35 -6.21
C PHE A 47 -4.40 -2.70 -7.13
N ASP A 48 -4.38 -2.13 -8.33
CA ASP A 48 -5.24 -2.56 -9.43
C ASP A 48 -4.78 -3.96 -9.87
N GLU A 49 -5.55 -4.98 -9.50
CA GLU A 49 -5.18 -6.38 -9.72
C GLU A 49 -5.04 -6.69 -11.22
N ASP A 50 -5.88 -6.07 -12.05
CA ASP A 50 -5.85 -6.23 -13.51
C ASP A 50 -4.56 -5.68 -14.13
N LYS A 51 -3.79 -4.88 -13.38
CA LYS A 51 -2.50 -4.34 -13.81
C LYS A 51 -1.31 -5.10 -13.23
N ILE A 52 -1.50 -6.04 -12.33
CA ILE A 52 -0.44 -6.92 -11.80
C ILE A 52 -0.25 -8.08 -12.79
N GLN A 53 1.00 -8.37 -13.18
CA GLN A 53 1.26 -9.35 -14.23
C GLN A 53 1.22 -10.82 -13.76
N SER A 54 1.18 -11.05 -12.45
CA SER A 54 1.15 -12.38 -11.85
C SER A 54 0.33 -12.41 -10.57
N LYS A 55 -0.22 -13.59 -10.24
CA LYS A 55 -0.85 -13.82 -8.92
C LYS A 55 0.17 -13.89 -7.79
N GLU A 56 1.41 -14.24 -8.11
CA GLU A 56 2.50 -14.27 -7.15
C GLU A 56 3.15 -12.88 -7.07
N VAL A 57 3.30 -12.38 -5.85
CA VAL A 57 4.02 -11.15 -5.52
C VAL A 57 5.15 -11.51 -4.58
N ILE A 58 6.36 -11.08 -4.91
CA ILE A 58 7.57 -11.39 -4.15
C ILE A 58 7.97 -10.14 -3.36
N MET A 59 8.14 -10.30 -2.05
CA MET A 59 8.81 -9.31 -1.21
C MET A 59 10.29 -9.66 -1.11
N ARG A 60 11.16 -8.72 -1.49
CA ARG A 60 12.61 -8.92 -1.44
C ARG A 60 13.36 -7.62 -1.18
N THR A 61 14.67 -7.74 -1.00
CA THR A 61 15.58 -6.60 -1.00
C THR A 61 15.87 -6.13 -2.42
N ALA A 62 15.83 -4.83 -2.64
CA ALA A 62 16.19 -4.19 -3.90
C ALA A 62 17.68 -4.37 -4.21
N LYS A 63 17.97 -4.56 -5.49
CA LYS A 63 19.32 -4.50 -6.05
C LYS A 63 19.62 -3.04 -6.39
N LYS A 64 20.89 -2.68 -6.29
CA LYS A 64 21.34 -1.35 -6.73
C LYS A 64 21.10 -1.19 -8.24
N GLY A 65 20.56 -0.05 -8.65
CA GLY A 65 20.30 0.25 -10.05
C GLY A 65 18.89 -0.08 -10.54
N GLU A 66 18.05 -0.70 -9.71
CA GLU A 66 16.64 -0.91 -10.05
C GLU A 66 15.90 0.41 -10.18
N THR A 67 14.96 0.48 -11.11
CA THR A 67 14.23 1.70 -11.42
C THR A 67 12.81 1.61 -10.86
N PHE A 68 12.33 2.67 -10.22
CA PHE A 68 11.00 2.72 -9.61
C PHE A 68 10.31 4.04 -9.92
N LEU A 69 9.09 3.97 -10.48
CA LEU A 69 8.20 5.12 -10.63
C LEU A 69 7.04 4.96 -9.65
N GLY A 70 7.06 5.76 -8.58
CA GLY A 70 6.04 5.73 -7.55
C GLY A 70 4.89 6.71 -7.80
N ILE A 71 3.77 6.49 -7.10
CA ILE A 71 2.60 7.35 -7.21
C ILE A 71 2.95 8.82 -6.94
N GLY A 72 2.53 9.70 -7.85
CA GLY A 72 2.75 11.15 -7.75
C GLY A 72 4.17 11.62 -8.06
N MET A 73 5.05 10.74 -8.55
CA MET A 73 6.37 11.10 -9.03
C MET A 73 6.31 11.52 -10.50
N LYS A 74 7.09 12.55 -10.87
CA LYS A 74 7.20 13.01 -12.26
C LYS A 74 8.10 12.11 -13.10
N GLU A 75 9.18 11.64 -12.48
CA GLU A 75 10.23 10.84 -13.12
C GLU A 75 10.58 9.65 -12.23
N PRO A 76 11.02 8.53 -12.82
CA PRO A 76 11.46 7.38 -12.05
C PRO A 76 12.75 7.68 -11.26
N ILE A 77 12.93 7.00 -10.15
CA ILE A 77 14.17 7.02 -9.37
C ILE A 77 14.95 5.72 -9.55
N THR A 78 16.25 5.81 -9.29
CA THR A 78 17.13 4.64 -9.17
C THR A 78 17.32 4.27 -7.70
N LEU A 79 16.93 3.06 -7.35
CA LEU A 79 17.10 2.49 -6.02
C LEU A 79 18.58 2.22 -5.74
N GLN A 80 18.98 2.44 -4.49
CA GLN A 80 20.38 2.31 -4.07
C GLN A 80 20.75 0.87 -3.68
N GLY A 81 19.74 0.02 -3.47
CA GLY A 81 19.88 -1.33 -2.96
C GLY A 81 19.71 -1.37 -1.45
N GLY A 82 19.13 -2.46 -0.94
CA GLY A 82 18.82 -2.60 0.48
C GLY A 82 17.39 -2.22 0.87
N GLU A 83 16.67 -1.47 0.03
CA GLU A 83 15.26 -1.16 0.22
C GLU A 83 14.41 -2.44 0.16
N ILE A 84 13.34 -2.53 0.94
CA ILE A 84 12.37 -3.62 0.79
C ILE A 84 11.41 -3.24 -0.33
N VAL A 85 11.28 -4.11 -1.32
CA VAL A 85 10.40 -3.91 -2.49
C VAL A 85 9.46 -5.07 -2.63
N LEU A 86 8.33 -4.80 -3.28
CA LEU A 86 7.44 -5.81 -3.81
C LEU A 86 7.52 -5.79 -5.33
N GLU A 87 7.60 -6.97 -5.93
CA GLU A 87 7.58 -7.15 -7.38
C GLU A 87 6.54 -8.19 -7.78
N ASP A 88 5.96 -7.99 -8.96
CA ASP A 88 5.28 -9.06 -9.69
C ASP A 88 6.29 -9.77 -10.62
N SER A 89 5.81 -10.62 -11.53
CA SER A 89 6.66 -11.36 -12.47
C SER A 89 7.48 -10.48 -13.42
N SER A 90 7.25 -9.16 -13.46
CA SER A 90 7.91 -8.27 -14.42
C SER A 90 8.47 -6.99 -13.81
N ASN A 91 7.78 -6.35 -12.86
CA ASN A 91 8.13 -5.02 -12.38
C ASN A 91 7.88 -4.83 -10.88
N LEU A 92 8.58 -3.85 -10.31
CA LEU A 92 8.30 -3.38 -8.95
C LEU A 92 6.91 -2.77 -8.87
N ILE A 93 6.15 -3.16 -7.83
CA ILE A 93 4.81 -2.66 -7.53
C ILE A 93 4.79 -1.77 -6.28
N ALA A 94 5.80 -1.85 -5.40
CA ALA A 94 5.94 -0.96 -4.25
C ALA A 94 7.37 -0.94 -3.68
N VAL A 95 7.71 0.17 -3.02
CA VAL A 95 8.83 0.30 -2.08
C VAL A 95 8.25 0.39 -0.67
N TYR A 96 8.46 -0.66 0.11
CA TYR A 96 7.96 -0.75 1.47
C TYR A 96 8.78 0.12 2.43
N PRO A 97 8.15 0.85 3.38
CA PRO A 97 6.71 0.88 3.67
C PRO A 97 5.97 2.11 3.11
N TYR A 98 6.55 2.86 2.16
CA TYR A 98 6.17 4.26 1.98
C TYR A 98 5.63 4.63 0.59
N ARG A 99 5.73 3.78 -0.44
CA ARG A 99 5.27 4.16 -1.77
C ARG A 99 4.92 3.00 -2.69
N ASP A 100 3.73 3.05 -3.27
CA ASP A 100 3.28 2.14 -4.31
C ASP A 100 3.66 2.67 -5.72
N ALA A 101 3.75 1.77 -6.69
CA ALA A 101 4.11 2.09 -8.06
C ALA A 101 2.96 2.78 -8.80
N GLU A 102 3.29 3.73 -9.67
CA GLU A 102 2.32 4.43 -10.52
C GLU A 102 1.60 3.45 -11.47
N ARG A 103 2.29 2.41 -11.94
CA ARG A 103 1.78 1.45 -12.93
C ARG A 103 0.65 0.54 -12.43
N SER A 104 0.55 0.31 -11.14
CA SER A 104 -0.44 -0.60 -10.51
C SER A 104 -1.37 0.15 -9.56
N LYS A 105 -1.39 1.49 -9.62
CA LYS A 105 -2.26 2.30 -8.78
C LYS A 105 -3.74 2.02 -9.09
N VAL A 106 -4.54 2.03 -8.04
CA VAL A 106 -5.99 2.05 -8.15
C VAL A 106 -6.48 3.37 -8.75
N THR A 107 -7.49 3.31 -9.61
CA THR A 107 -8.18 4.46 -10.19
C THR A 107 -9.69 4.23 -10.13
N GLU A 108 -10.48 5.23 -10.55
CA GLU A 108 -11.94 5.08 -10.65
C GLU A 108 -12.38 4.01 -11.66
N GLN A 109 -11.48 3.54 -12.52
CA GLN A 109 -11.73 2.49 -13.50
C GLN A 109 -11.40 1.09 -12.98
N THR A 110 -10.69 0.99 -11.85
CA THR A 110 -10.29 -0.30 -11.27
C THR A 110 -11.52 -1.11 -10.89
N ARG A 111 -11.52 -2.41 -11.24
CA ARG A 111 -12.62 -3.35 -10.97
C ARG A 111 -12.19 -4.45 -9.99
N ASN A 112 -10.97 -4.95 -10.15
CA ASN A 112 -10.38 -5.96 -9.28
C ASN A 112 -9.25 -5.32 -8.46
N VAL A 113 -9.22 -5.59 -7.15
CA VAL A 113 -8.27 -4.96 -6.23
C VAL A 113 -7.56 -5.99 -5.38
N ALA A 114 -6.24 -5.94 -5.42
CA ALA A 114 -5.39 -6.68 -4.49
C ALA A 114 -5.08 -5.79 -3.27
N LEU A 115 -5.56 -6.20 -2.10
CA LEU A 115 -5.22 -5.59 -0.81
C LEU A 115 -4.04 -6.30 -0.18
N LEU A 116 -3.10 -5.51 0.33
CA LEU A 116 -1.91 -6.02 1.00
C LEU A 116 -1.81 -5.46 2.43
N ALA A 117 -1.78 -6.36 3.42
CA ALA A 117 -1.51 -6.02 4.81
C ALA A 117 -0.08 -6.43 5.18
N CYS A 118 0.79 -5.45 5.44
CA CYS A 118 2.20 -5.69 5.71
C CYS A 118 2.54 -5.50 7.20
N GLY A 119 3.04 -6.56 7.82
CA GLY A 119 3.55 -6.54 9.19
C GLY A 119 5.06 -6.38 9.29
N VAL A 120 5.50 -5.81 10.40
CA VAL A 120 6.90 -5.86 10.88
C VAL A 120 6.98 -6.81 12.08
N PRO A 121 8.18 -7.23 12.53
CA PRO A 121 8.32 -8.01 13.76
C PRO A 121 7.55 -7.35 14.92
N ARG A 122 6.83 -8.17 15.69
CA ARG A 122 5.89 -7.81 16.78
C ARG A 122 4.48 -7.40 16.37
N ILE A 123 4.16 -7.36 15.07
CA ILE A 123 2.76 -7.37 14.62
C ILE A 123 2.33 -8.82 14.45
N SER A 124 1.30 -9.24 15.19
CA SER A 124 0.79 -10.62 15.11
C SER A 124 0.10 -10.86 13.76
N LYS A 125 0.10 -12.12 13.32
CA LYS A 125 -0.67 -12.54 12.14
C LYS A 125 -2.16 -12.18 12.29
N ASP A 126 -2.72 -12.36 13.48
CA ASP A 126 -4.12 -12.01 13.75
C ASP A 126 -4.40 -10.52 13.56
N LYS A 127 -3.48 -9.62 13.98
CA LYS A 127 -3.63 -8.18 13.74
C LYS A 127 -3.59 -7.85 12.25
N LEU A 128 -2.78 -8.55 11.46
CA LEU A 128 -2.75 -8.39 10.00
C LEU A 128 -4.04 -8.86 9.34
N LEU A 129 -4.56 -10.03 9.74
CA LEU A 129 -5.83 -10.55 9.25
C LEU A 129 -6.99 -9.61 9.60
N GLN A 130 -7.07 -9.15 10.85
CA GLN A 130 -8.08 -8.17 11.26
C GLN A 130 -8.01 -6.86 10.47
N ALA A 131 -6.80 -6.38 10.15
CA ALA A 131 -6.62 -5.19 9.33
C ALA A 131 -7.10 -5.41 7.89
N ALA A 132 -6.79 -6.57 7.30
CA ALA A 132 -7.26 -6.95 5.98
C ALA A 132 -8.79 -7.09 5.94
N ASP A 133 -9.38 -7.79 6.92
CA ASP A 133 -10.83 -7.95 7.04
C ASP A 133 -11.54 -6.60 7.19
N LEU A 134 -10.95 -5.68 7.97
CA LEU A 134 -11.49 -4.33 8.12
C LEU A 134 -11.43 -3.54 6.81
N ALA A 135 -10.34 -3.69 6.06
CA ALA A 135 -10.19 -3.07 4.74
C ALA A 135 -11.22 -3.61 3.75
N VAL A 136 -11.37 -4.94 3.65
CA VAL A 136 -12.41 -5.59 2.83
C VAL A 136 -13.79 -5.08 3.23
N LYS A 137 -14.11 -5.10 4.53
CA LYS A 137 -15.39 -4.60 5.05
C LYS A 137 -15.69 -3.17 4.62
N TYR A 138 -14.72 -2.26 4.70
CA TYR A 138 -14.94 -0.86 4.31
C TYR A 138 -15.00 -0.67 2.81
N VAL A 139 -14.12 -1.33 2.05
CA VAL A 139 -14.17 -1.31 0.59
C VAL A 139 -15.52 -1.84 0.12
N THR A 140 -15.97 -3.00 0.60
CA THR A 140 -17.29 -3.55 0.26
C THR A 140 -18.43 -2.62 0.67
N ARG A 141 -18.38 -2.02 1.86
CA ARG A 141 -19.42 -1.11 2.34
C ARG A 141 -19.58 0.14 1.47
N PHE A 142 -18.47 0.74 1.03
CA PHE A 142 -18.48 2.05 0.37
C PHE A 142 -18.36 1.97 -1.15
N CYS A 143 -17.75 0.91 -1.69
CA CYS A 143 -17.56 0.69 -3.12
C CYS A 143 -18.44 -0.45 -3.69
N GLY A 144 -19.01 -1.30 -2.83
CA GLY A 144 -19.66 -2.55 -3.26
C GLY A 144 -18.65 -3.66 -3.56
N GLY A 145 -19.09 -4.67 -4.30
CA GLY A 145 -18.27 -5.83 -4.68
C GLY A 145 -18.29 -6.98 -3.68
N SER A 146 -17.49 -8.01 -3.95
CA SER A 146 -17.35 -9.21 -3.13
C SER A 146 -15.89 -9.64 -3.09
N GLU A 147 -15.49 -10.28 -1.99
CA GLU A 147 -14.24 -11.04 -1.94
C GLU A 147 -14.31 -12.26 -2.87
N CYS A 148 -13.15 -12.67 -3.39
CA CYS A 148 -12.98 -13.81 -4.29
C CYS A 148 -12.22 -14.94 -3.60
#